data_AF-A0A2M7X8R4-F1
#
_entry.id   AF-A0A2M7X8R4-F1
#
_cell.length_a   1.000
_cell.length_b   1.000
_cell.length_c   1.000
_cell.angle_alpha   90.00
_cell.angle_beta   90.00
_cell.angle_gamma   90.00
#
_symmetry.space_group_name_H-M   'P 1'
#
loop_
_entity.id
_entity.type
_entity.pdbx_description
1 polymer ?
#
loop_
_entity_poly.entity_id
_entity_poly.type
_entity_poly.pdbx_seq_one_letter_code
_entity_poly.pdbx_strand_id
1 'polypeptide(L)' 'QQSLELVHRLDRDTSGVLVFAKKRSALTGVQELIRNGQTDKRYLALLHGVLARARFDV' A
#
# COMPACT_ATOMS: atom_id res chain seq x y z
N GLN A 1 -15.14 21.62 -6.55
CA GLN A 1 -15.05 20.27 -7.15
C GLN A 1 -14.56 19.32 -6.09
N GLN A 2 -15.19 18.17 -5.86
CA GLN A 2 -14.65 17.18 -4.91
C GLN A 2 -13.42 16.52 -5.56
N SER A 3 -12.22 16.82 -5.08
CA SER A 3 -10.99 16.17 -5.52
C SER A 3 -10.81 14.82 -4.84
N LEU A 4 -10.38 13.82 -5.60
CA LEU A 4 -9.84 12.57 -5.06
C LEU A 4 -8.33 12.69 -5.02
N GLU A 5 -7.75 12.49 -3.85
CA GLU A 5 -6.31 12.60 -3.64
C GLU A 5 -5.70 11.21 -3.43
N LEU A 6 -4.58 10.93 -4.10
CA LEU A 6 -3.88 9.66 -4.00
C LEU A 6 -3.16 9.55 -2.64
N VAL A 7 -3.47 8.51 -1.87
CA VAL A 7 -2.90 8.33 -0.52
C VAL A 7 -1.50 7.73 -0.58
N HIS A 8 -1.33 6.66 -1.33
CA HIS A 8 -0.05 6.00 -1.55
C HIS A 8 0.10 5.59 -3.01
N ARG A 9 1.35 5.38 -3.42
CA ARG A 9 1.66 4.90 -4.76
C ARG A 9 1.81 3.39 -4.77
N LEU A 10 1.73 2.84 -5.96
CA LEU A 10 2.10 1.48 -6.30
C LEU A 10 3.05 1.58 -7.49
N ASP A 11 4.08 0.73 -7.55
CA ASP A 11 4.98 0.71 -8.69
C ASP A 11 4.22 0.34 -9.96
N ARG A 12 4.69 0.82 -11.13
CA ARG A 12 3.98 0.69 -12.41
C ARG A 12 3.62 -0.76 -12.75
N ASP A 13 4.52 -1.69 -12.47
CA ASP A 13 4.35 -3.11 -12.79
C ASP A 13 3.76 -3.92 -11.62
N THR A 14 3.39 -3.25 -10.52
CA THR A 14 2.73 -3.85 -9.38
C THR A 14 1.23 -3.62 -9.46
N SER A 15 0.46 -4.70 -9.52
CA SER A 15 -1.02 -4.65 -9.43
C SER A 15 -1.49 -4.67 -7.97
N GLY A 16 -2.74 -4.27 -7.73
CA GLY A 16 -3.39 -4.46 -6.43
C GLY A 16 -4.13 -3.24 -5.92
N VAL A 17 -4.15 -3.09 -4.59
CA VAL A 17 -4.95 -2.09 -3.89
C VAL A 17 -4.28 -0.72 -3.96
N LEU A 18 -5.06 0.29 -4.39
CA LEU A 18 -4.72 1.71 -4.33
C LEU A 18 -5.77 2.44 -3.49
N VAL A 19 -5.31 3.30 -2.58
CA VAL A 19 -6.20 4.08 -1.71
C VAL A 19 -6.27 5.54 -2.15
N PHE A 20 -7.48 6.07 -2.23
CA PHE A 20 -7.78 7.47 -2.52
C PHE A 20 -8.57 8.11 -1.37
N ALA A 21 -8.28 9.36 -1.07
CA ALA A 21 -8.97 10.14 -0.05
C ALA A 21 -9.93 11.16 -0.68
N LYS A 22 -11.15 11.25 -0.13
CA LYS A 22 -12.15 12.28 -0.50
C LYS A 22 -12.07 13.54 0.34
N LYS A 23 -11.28 13.52 1.42
CA LYS A 23 -11.13 14.61 2.38
C LYS A 23 -9.66 14.73 2.76
N ARG A 24 -9.18 15.96 2.91
CA ARG A 24 -7.79 16.24 3.30
C ARG A 24 -7.40 15.59 4.63
N SER A 25 -8.30 15.58 5.62
CA SER A 25 -8.04 14.93 6.91
C SER A 25 -7.83 13.42 6.80
N ALA A 26 -8.57 12.76 5.91
CA ALA A 26 -8.39 11.34 5.63
C ALA A 26 -7.06 11.08 4.89
N LEU A 27 -6.69 11.95 3.93
CA LEU A 27 -5.39 11.87 3.25
C LEU A 27 -4.24 11.90 4.25
N THR A 28 -4.19 12.96 5.08
CA THR A 28 -3.08 13.16 6.03
C THR A 28 -3.04 12.06 7.09
N GLY A 29 -4.21 11.65 7.61
CA GLY A 29 -4.31 10.60 8.62
C GLY A 29 -3.83 9.24 8.12
N VAL A 30 -4.28 8.80 6.94
CA VAL A 30 -3.86 7.50 6.40
C VAL A 30 -2.38 7.52 5.98
N GLN A 31 -1.89 8.64 5.42
CA GLN A 31 -0.47 8.79 5.13
C GLN A 31 0.40 8.70 6.40
N GLU A 32 -0.08 9.21 7.53
CA GLU A 32 0.61 9.11 8.81
C GLU A 32 0.65 7.67 9.34
N LEU A 33 -0.48 6.96 9.28
CA LEU A 33 -0.51 5.53 9.62
C LEU A 33 0.50 4.73 8.77
N ILE A 34 0.57 5.00 7.47
CA ILE A 34 1.53 4.33 6.56
C ILE A 34 2.97 4.70 6.93
N ARG A 35 3.27 5.98 7.16
CA ARG A 35 4.61 6.44 7.57
C ARG A 35 5.07 5.81 8.88
N ASN A 36 4.14 5.61 9.82
CA ASN A 36 4.42 5.04 11.13
C ASN A 36 4.38 3.51 11.14
N GLY A 37 4.22 2.85 9.99
CA GLY A 37 4.16 1.37 9.90
C GLY A 37 2.92 0.75 10.55
N GLN A 38 1.86 1.54 10.77
CA GLN A 38 0.63 1.11 11.44
C GLN A 38 -0.40 0.52 10.47
N THR A 39 0.05 0.06 9.31
CA THR A 39 -0.80 -0.55 8.27
C THR A 39 -0.27 -1.93 7.90
N ASP A 40 -1.15 -2.93 7.86
CA ASP A 40 -0.83 -4.26 7.34
C ASP A 40 -1.02 -4.29 5.81
N LYS A 41 0.10 -4.39 5.07
CA LYS A 41 0.11 -4.49 3.61
C LYS A 41 0.60 -5.88 3.22
N ARG A 42 -0.21 -6.62 2.47
CA ARG A 42 0.12 -7.98 2.02
C ARG A 42 0.15 -8.02 0.49
N TYR A 43 1.21 -8.62 -0.04
CA TYR A 43 1.43 -8.78 -1.47
C TYR A 43 1.54 -10.26 -1.81
N LEU A 44 1.10 -10.60 -3.00
CA LEU A 44 1.38 -11.90 -3.62
C LEU A 44 2.44 -11.68 -4.69
N ALA A 45 3.47 -12.53 -4.68
CA ALA A 45 4.51 -12.53 -5.69
C ALA A 45 4.80 -13.97 -6.13
N LEU A 46 5.10 -14.14 -7.40
CA LEU A 46 5.70 -15.35 -7.94
C LEU A 46 7.19 -15.09 -8.13
N LEU A 47 8.03 -15.95 -7.57
CA LEU A 47 9.48 -15.80 -7.59
C LEU A 47 10.13 -16.94 -8.37
N HIS A 48 11.34 -16.68 -8.87
CA HIS A 48 12.19 -17.72 -9.44
C HIS A 48 12.96 -18.45 -8.34
N GLY A 49 12.99 -19.78 -8.38
CA GLY A 49 13.63 -20.62 -7.37
C GLY A 49 12.70 -21.03 -6.21
N VAL A 50 13.27 -21.62 -5.17
CA VAL A 50 12.53 -22.12 -4.00
C VAL A 50 12.87 -21.30 -2.76
N LEU A 51 11.85 -20.70 -2.16
CA LEU A 51 11.98 -20.00 -0.90
C LEU A 51 12.03 -20.99 0.27
N ALA A 52 12.88 -20.74 1.26
CA ALA A 52 12.93 -21.55 2.49
C ALA A 52 11.63 -21.46 3.32
N ARG A 53 10.84 -20.39 3.13
CA ARG A 53 9.54 -20.18 3.76
C ARG A 53 8.57 -19.54 2.76
N ALA A 54 7.29 -19.91 2.82
CA ALA A 54 6.28 -19.40 1.89
C ALA A 54 5.81 -17.96 2.19
N ARG A 55 6.07 -17.43 3.40
CA ARG A 55 5.67 -16.08 3.82
C ARG A 55 6.82 -15.41 4.57
N PHE A 56 6.99 -14.12 4.30
CA PHE A 56 7.93 -13.24 4.97
C PHE A 56 7.18 -11.99 5.40
N ASP A 57 7.47 -11.53 6.62
CA ASP A 57 7.08 -10.20 7.06
C ASP A 57 8.32 -9.32 6.82
N VAL A 58 8.13 -8.23 6.06
CA VAL A 58 9.18 -7.27 5.65
C VAL A 58 8.97 -5.97 6.39
#